data_AF-A0A4Y9JD47-F1
#
_entry.id   AF-A0A4Y9JD47-F1
#
_cell.length_a   1.000
_cell.length_b   1.000
_cell.length_c   1.000
_cell.angle_alpha   90.00
_cell.angle_beta   90.00
_cell.angle_gamma   90.00
#
_symmetry.space_group_name_H-M   'P 1'
#
loop_
_entity.id
_entity.type
_entity.pdbx_description
1 polymer ?
#
loop_
_entity_poly.entity_id
_entity_poly.type
_entity_poly.pdbx_seq_one_letter_code
_entity_poly.pdbx_strand_id
1 'polypeptide(L)'
;MAMKIDFKDKSFIKVFFNQRGYVLDFSNSTIISFTFDSIVIDIQGKYQLSKGKSFETFIDEDLDDLVLKLSLDLLQYYENLPESSLEKNDERNTRFERLKKRLLYYPDIATEYFSEITQNLSSYFDSSYIDKQISIMLSMIKESPSNSIGKAKELLELCFKHILDRENIEYSNSAIMIWF
;
A
#
# COMPACT_ATOMS: atom_id res chain seq x y z
N MET A 1 -2.44 19.73 -19.55
CA MET A 1 -3.81 19.52 -19.06
C MET A 1 -3.65 18.62 -17.86
N ALA A 2 -4.08 19.00 -16.66
CA ALA A 2 -3.95 18.11 -15.50
C ALA A 2 -4.71 16.81 -15.80
N MET A 3 -4.11 15.67 -15.45
CA MET A 3 -4.73 14.36 -15.62
C MET A 3 -6.08 14.37 -14.90
N LYS A 4 -7.11 13.80 -15.53
CA LYS A 4 -8.44 13.73 -14.93
C LYS A 4 -9.00 12.33 -14.99
N ILE A 5 -9.27 11.73 -13.82
CA ILE A 5 -9.90 10.41 -13.74
C ILE A 5 -11.39 10.55 -14.06
N ASP A 6 -11.88 9.71 -14.95
CA ASP A 6 -13.30 9.69 -15.31
C ASP A 6 -14.17 9.31 -14.10
N PHE A 7 -15.37 9.90 -14.02
CA PHE A 7 -16.32 9.63 -12.95
C PHE A 7 -16.66 8.14 -12.81
N LYS A 8 -16.72 7.39 -13.91
CA LYS A 8 -16.97 5.94 -13.87
C LYS A 8 -15.80 5.19 -13.25
N ASP A 9 -14.58 5.64 -13.47
CA ASP A 9 -13.38 5.04 -12.89
C ASP A 9 -13.27 5.35 -11.40
N LYS A 10 -13.54 6.60 -10.99
CA LYS A 10 -13.68 6.95 -9.56
C LYS A 10 -14.73 6.07 -8.87
N SER A 11 -15.88 5.87 -9.50
CA SER A 11 -16.93 4.99 -8.98
C SER A 11 -16.47 3.53 -8.88
N PHE A 12 -15.73 3.04 -9.87
CA PHE A 12 -15.21 1.67 -9.86
C PHE A 12 -14.15 1.48 -8.77
N ILE A 13 -13.23 2.43 -8.60
CA ILE A 13 -12.25 2.45 -7.51
C ILE A 13 -12.98 2.32 -6.16
N LYS A 14 -13.96 3.19 -5.89
CA LYS A 14 -14.73 3.18 -4.64
C LYS A 14 -15.37 1.82 -4.37
N VAL A 15 -16.13 1.29 -5.33
CA VAL A 15 -16.88 0.03 -5.16
C VAL A 15 -15.95 -1.19 -5.04
N PHE A 16 -14.80 -1.18 -5.70
CA PHE A 16 -13.87 -2.30 -5.66
C PHE A 16 -13.14 -2.39 -4.30
N PHE A 17 -12.61 -1.27 -3.81
CA PHE A 17 -11.81 -1.25 -2.59
C PHE A 17 -12.64 -1.12 -1.32
N ASN A 18 -13.73 -0.34 -1.34
CA ASN A 18 -14.59 -0.13 -0.17
C ASN A 18 -15.83 -1.04 -0.19
N GLN A 19 -15.79 -2.11 0.60
CA GLN A 19 -16.93 -3.00 0.81
C GLN A 19 -17.58 -2.72 2.15
N ARG A 20 -18.75 -2.05 2.12
CA ARG A 20 -19.56 -1.75 3.32
C ARG A 20 -18.78 -0.99 4.43
N GLY A 21 -17.80 -0.18 4.05
CA GLY A 21 -16.97 0.59 4.99
C GLY A 21 -15.60 -0.04 5.30
N TYR A 22 -15.36 -1.27 4.83
CA TYR A 22 -14.07 -1.93 4.89
C TYR A 22 -13.30 -1.65 3.60
N VAL A 23 -12.13 -1.04 3.73
CA VAL A 23 -11.21 -0.83 2.60
C VAL A 23 -10.29 -2.05 2.59
N LEU A 24 -10.58 -3.01 1.73
CA LEU A 24 -9.99 -4.36 1.76
C LEU A 24 -9.98 -4.95 3.19
N ASP A 25 -8.91 -5.66 3.56
CA ASP A 25 -8.69 -6.24 4.89
C ASP A 25 -8.00 -5.28 5.87
N PHE A 26 -7.86 -3.99 5.53
CA PHE A 26 -7.19 -3.04 6.40
C PHE A 26 -8.00 -2.71 7.67
N SER A 27 -7.32 -2.76 8.81
CA SER A 27 -7.75 -2.09 10.04
C SER A 27 -7.62 -0.55 9.92
N ASN A 28 -8.09 0.19 10.93
CA ASN A 28 -7.94 1.65 10.94
C ASN A 28 -6.46 2.06 11.05
N SER A 29 -5.63 1.40 11.86
CA SER A 29 -4.22 1.75 11.98
C SER A 29 -3.43 1.41 10.71
N THR A 30 -3.74 0.28 10.07
CA THR A 30 -3.03 -0.18 8.88
C THR A 30 -3.38 0.64 7.65
N ILE A 31 -4.63 1.09 7.48
CA ILE A 31 -4.98 1.98 6.34
C ILE A 31 -4.33 3.36 6.48
N ILE A 32 -4.22 3.89 7.71
CA ILE A 32 -3.54 5.17 7.97
C ILE A 32 -2.08 5.05 7.58
N SER A 33 -1.41 3.99 8.04
CA SER A 33 -0.01 3.74 7.69
C SER A 33 0.17 3.58 6.18
N PHE A 34 -0.68 2.78 5.54
CA PHE A 34 -0.63 2.53 4.10
C PHE A 34 -0.80 3.81 3.28
N THR A 35 -1.80 4.63 3.60
CA THR A 35 -2.09 5.88 2.87
C THR A 35 -1.00 6.93 3.09
N PHE A 36 -0.44 7.00 4.29
CA PHE A 36 0.73 7.84 4.56
C PHE A 36 1.96 7.36 3.79
N ASP A 37 2.21 6.06 3.70
CA ASP A 37 3.35 5.53 2.95
C ASP A 37 3.21 5.73 1.44
N SER A 38 2.00 5.58 0.91
CA SER A 38 1.67 5.72 -0.52
C SER A 38 1.68 7.18 -0.99
N ILE A 39 0.96 8.07 -0.30
CA ILE A 39 0.68 9.45 -0.75
C ILE A 39 0.99 10.53 0.30
N VAL A 40 1.60 10.17 1.44
CA VAL A 40 1.95 11.11 2.53
C VAL A 40 0.72 11.82 3.11
N ILE A 41 -0.44 11.16 3.09
CA ILE A 41 -1.69 11.67 3.63
C ILE A 41 -2.34 10.58 4.50
N ASP A 42 -2.59 10.90 5.78
CA ASP A 42 -3.55 10.17 6.58
C ASP A 42 -4.97 10.59 6.14
N ILE A 43 -5.58 9.80 5.25
CA ILE A 43 -6.91 10.12 4.74
C ILE A 43 -7.98 10.09 5.83
N GLN A 44 -7.85 9.22 6.84
CA GLN A 44 -8.84 9.11 7.90
C GLN A 44 -8.76 10.30 8.85
N GLY A 45 -7.53 10.73 9.20
CA GLY A 45 -7.28 11.93 9.98
C GLY A 45 -7.68 13.21 9.25
N LYS A 46 -7.42 13.30 7.93
CA LYS A 46 -7.78 14.45 7.09
C LYS A 46 -9.29 14.70 7.08
N TYR A 47 -10.08 13.65 6.84
CA TYR A 47 -11.53 13.78 6.69
C TYR A 47 -12.30 13.61 7.99
N GLN A 48 -11.71 12.99 9.02
CA GLN A 48 -12.35 12.69 10.31
C GLN A 48 -13.66 11.89 10.16
N LEU A 49 -13.71 11.01 9.15
CA LEU A 49 -14.85 10.12 8.89
C LEU A 49 -14.47 8.67 9.17
N SER A 50 -15.44 7.74 9.02
CA SER A 50 -15.11 6.32 9.02
C SER A 50 -14.14 5.98 7.88
N LYS A 51 -13.41 4.87 8.00
CA LYS A 51 -12.37 4.45 7.03
C LYS A 51 -12.89 4.47 5.58
N GLY A 52 -13.97 3.75 5.31
CA GLY A 52 -14.56 3.72 3.97
C GLY A 52 -15.07 5.08 3.50
N LYS A 53 -15.68 5.89 4.38
CA LYS A 53 -16.15 7.23 4.00
C LYS A 53 -14.99 8.16 3.67
N SER A 54 -13.93 8.15 4.48
CA SER A 54 -12.73 8.95 4.25
C SER A 54 -12.06 8.56 2.93
N PHE A 55 -12.03 7.26 2.62
CA PHE A 55 -11.56 6.78 1.32
C PHE A 55 -12.43 7.27 0.17
N GLU A 56 -13.77 7.15 0.26
CA GLU A 56 -14.66 7.65 -0.79
C GLU A 56 -14.53 9.16 -1.01
N THR A 57 -14.46 9.93 0.07
CA THR A 57 -14.26 11.40 0.02
C THR A 57 -12.91 11.75 -0.61
N PHE A 58 -11.84 11.02 -0.27
CA PHE A 58 -10.53 11.16 -0.93
C PHE A 58 -10.65 10.97 -2.45
N ILE A 59 -11.28 9.89 -2.91
CA ILE A 59 -11.43 9.63 -4.35
C ILE A 59 -12.21 10.76 -5.05
N ASP A 60 -13.23 11.31 -4.39
CA ASP A 60 -14.12 12.31 -5.00
C ASP A 60 -13.50 13.72 -5.02
N GLU A 61 -12.76 14.10 -3.99
CA GLU A 61 -12.37 15.50 -3.74
C GLU A 61 -10.88 15.82 -3.93
N ASP A 62 -9.99 14.83 -3.81
CA ASP A 62 -8.54 15.08 -3.94
C ASP A 62 -8.04 15.13 -5.39
N LEU A 63 -6.76 15.49 -5.53
CA LEU A 63 -6.07 15.55 -6.82
C LEU A 63 -6.02 14.17 -7.48
N ASP A 64 -6.39 14.13 -8.76
CA ASP A 64 -6.51 12.89 -9.52
C ASP A 64 -5.19 12.10 -9.63
N ASP A 65 -4.03 12.77 -9.54
CA ASP A 65 -2.72 12.11 -9.49
C ASP A 65 -2.52 11.32 -8.19
N LEU A 66 -2.92 11.89 -7.05
CA LEU A 66 -2.87 11.21 -5.75
C LEU A 66 -3.89 10.08 -5.67
N VAL A 67 -5.09 10.33 -6.21
CA VAL A 67 -6.14 9.32 -6.33
C VAL A 67 -5.66 8.13 -7.16
N LEU A 68 -4.99 8.40 -8.29
CA LEU A 68 -4.43 7.35 -9.13
C LEU A 68 -3.32 6.58 -8.41
N LYS A 69 -2.33 7.27 -7.82
CA LYS A 69 -1.21 6.63 -7.12
C LYS A 69 -1.71 5.71 -6.00
N LEU A 70 -2.58 6.20 -5.12
CA LEU A 70 -3.14 5.36 -4.06
C LEU A 70 -3.93 4.18 -4.61
N SER A 71 -4.71 4.38 -5.68
CA SER A 71 -5.48 3.30 -6.30
C SER A 71 -4.58 2.22 -6.91
N LEU A 72 -3.46 2.60 -7.53
CA LEU A 72 -2.48 1.68 -8.09
C LEU A 72 -1.75 0.90 -7.00
N ASP A 73 -1.32 1.57 -5.92
CA ASP A 73 -0.67 0.91 -4.78
C ASP A 73 -1.66 -0.06 -4.09
N LEU A 74 -2.95 0.28 -3.98
CA LEU A 74 -3.99 -0.63 -3.48
C LEU A 74 -4.23 -1.83 -4.41
N LEU A 75 -4.11 -1.66 -5.73
CA LEU A 75 -4.14 -2.79 -6.67
C LEU A 75 -2.95 -3.71 -6.44
N GLN A 76 -1.75 -3.16 -6.26
CA GLN A 76 -0.55 -3.94 -5.98
C GLN A 76 -0.69 -4.70 -4.65
N TYR A 77 -1.23 -4.06 -3.62
CA TYR A 77 -1.53 -4.74 -2.35
C TYR A 77 -2.48 -5.92 -2.56
N TYR A 78 -3.59 -5.71 -3.29
CA TYR A 78 -4.54 -6.77 -3.61
C TYR A 78 -3.88 -7.94 -4.39
N GLU A 79 -3.02 -7.62 -5.36
CA GLU A 79 -2.29 -8.61 -6.17
C GLU A 79 -1.40 -9.50 -5.29
N ASN A 80 -0.73 -8.89 -4.30
CA ASN A 80 0.20 -9.56 -3.39
C ASN A 80 -0.48 -10.32 -2.23
N LEU A 81 -1.80 -10.21 -2.05
CA LEU A 81 -2.51 -11.01 -1.06
C LEU A 81 -2.38 -12.51 -1.37
N PRO A 82 -2.30 -13.39 -0.36
CA PRO A 82 -2.35 -14.83 -0.59
C PRO A 82 -3.60 -15.22 -1.37
N GLU A 83 -3.52 -16.22 -2.25
CA GLU A 83 -4.70 -16.74 -2.97
C GLU A 83 -5.81 -17.24 -2.04
N SER A 84 -5.46 -17.61 -0.80
CA SER A 84 -6.40 -17.99 0.26
C SER A 84 -7.05 -16.81 1.00
N SER A 85 -6.71 -15.56 0.65
CA SER A 85 -7.27 -14.36 1.30
C SER A 85 -8.78 -14.26 1.08
N LEU A 86 -9.51 -13.81 2.09
CA LEU A 86 -10.95 -13.55 2.00
C LEU A 86 -11.29 -12.43 1.01
N GLU A 87 -10.32 -11.58 0.67
CA GLU A 87 -10.48 -10.57 -0.37
C GLU A 87 -10.50 -11.18 -1.76
N LYS A 88 -9.86 -12.33 -1.99
CA LYS A 88 -9.71 -12.94 -3.32
C LYS A 88 -10.81 -13.98 -3.60
N ASN A 89 -11.34 -13.93 -4.82
CA ASN A 89 -12.16 -14.96 -5.44
C ASN A 89 -12.23 -14.71 -6.96
N ASP A 90 -12.73 -15.68 -7.74
CA ASP A 90 -12.74 -15.61 -9.21
C ASP A 90 -13.45 -14.37 -9.75
N GLU A 91 -14.63 -14.03 -9.19
CA GLU A 91 -15.39 -12.86 -9.62
C GLU A 91 -14.63 -11.57 -9.33
N ARG A 92 -14.05 -11.46 -8.13
CA ARG A 92 -13.34 -10.27 -7.71
C ARG A 92 -12.01 -10.12 -8.43
N ASN A 93 -11.29 -11.21 -8.69
CA ASN A 93 -10.07 -11.22 -9.51
C ASN A 93 -10.37 -10.75 -10.95
N THR A 94 -11.53 -11.15 -11.51
CA THR A 94 -11.98 -10.63 -12.80
C THR A 94 -12.24 -9.12 -12.77
N ARG A 95 -12.84 -8.61 -11.68
CA ARG A 95 -13.07 -7.17 -11.50
C ARG A 95 -11.76 -6.41 -11.29
N PHE A 96 -10.82 -6.98 -10.54
CA PHE A 96 -9.47 -6.46 -10.33
C PHE A 96 -8.76 -6.22 -11.66
N GLU A 97 -8.69 -7.23 -12.53
CA GLU A 97 -8.05 -7.12 -13.85
C GLU A 97 -8.68 -6.03 -14.71
N ARG A 98 -10.00 -5.88 -14.65
CA ARG A 98 -10.72 -4.81 -15.35
C ARG A 98 -10.38 -3.43 -14.79
N LEU A 99 -10.29 -3.29 -13.47
CA LEU A 99 -9.92 -2.02 -12.84
C LEU A 99 -8.47 -1.66 -13.16
N LYS A 100 -7.54 -2.61 -13.00
CA LYS A 100 -6.11 -2.45 -13.33
C LYS A 100 -5.92 -1.96 -14.76
N LYS A 101 -6.57 -2.59 -15.74
CA LYS A 101 -6.51 -2.15 -17.15
C LYS A 101 -7.02 -0.73 -17.39
N ARG A 102 -8.05 -0.30 -16.65
CA ARG A 102 -8.61 1.06 -16.77
C ARG A 102 -7.67 2.09 -16.16
N LEU A 103 -7.12 1.81 -14.98
CA LEU A 103 -6.19 2.72 -14.30
C LEU A 103 -4.84 2.85 -15.03
N LEU A 104 -4.36 1.77 -15.65
CA LEU A 104 -3.14 1.81 -16.49
C LEU A 104 -3.32 2.55 -17.83
N TYR A 105 -4.55 2.93 -18.19
CA TYR A 105 -4.82 3.71 -19.41
C TYR A 105 -4.59 5.22 -19.21
N TYR A 106 -4.38 5.67 -17.98
CA TYR A 106 -4.10 7.08 -17.69
C TYR A 106 -2.63 7.40 -18.02
N PRO A 107 -2.39 8.23 -19.08
CA PRO A 107 -1.15 8.21 -19.85
C PRO A 107 0.08 8.85 -19.18
N ASP A 108 -0.10 9.66 -18.12
CA ASP A 108 1.02 10.38 -17.50
C ASP A 108 1.71 9.58 -16.38
N ILE A 109 1.04 8.61 -15.76
CA ILE A 109 1.59 7.79 -14.65
C ILE A 109 1.83 6.34 -15.04
N ALA A 110 1.16 5.79 -16.07
CA ALA A 110 1.45 4.43 -16.51
C ALA A 110 2.93 4.24 -16.86
N THR A 111 3.60 5.23 -17.45
CA THR A 111 5.04 5.16 -17.75
C THR A 111 5.92 5.19 -16.50
N GLU A 112 5.58 6.00 -15.50
CA GLU A 112 6.31 6.08 -14.22
C GLU A 112 6.04 4.85 -13.33
N TYR A 113 4.78 4.43 -13.20
CA TYR A 113 4.35 3.21 -12.50
C TYR A 113 4.87 1.93 -13.18
N PHE A 114 4.93 1.84 -14.51
CA PHE A 114 5.59 0.72 -15.19
C PHE A 114 7.11 0.78 -14.99
N SER A 115 7.74 1.95 -14.95
CA SER A 115 9.18 2.06 -14.62
C SER A 115 9.45 1.65 -13.18
N GLU A 116 8.59 2.05 -12.24
CA GLU A 116 8.61 1.75 -10.82
C GLU A 116 8.31 0.26 -10.60
N ILE A 117 7.34 -0.37 -11.29
CA ILE A 117 7.08 -1.81 -11.24
C ILE A 117 8.20 -2.64 -11.87
N THR A 118 8.75 -2.20 -13.00
CA THR A 118 9.84 -2.92 -13.68
C THR A 118 11.13 -2.83 -12.86
N GLN A 119 11.36 -1.71 -12.16
CA GLN A 119 12.39 -1.59 -11.14
C GLN A 119 12.04 -2.37 -9.87
N ASN A 120 10.78 -2.37 -9.39
CA ASN A 120 10.29 -3.06 -8.18
C ASN A 120 10.22 -4.58 -8.30
N LEU A 121 10.14 -5.15 -9.51
CA LEU A 121 10.43 -6.58 -9.70
C LEU A 121 11.89 -6.93 -9.33
N SER A 122 12.76 -5.92 -9.24
CA SER A 122 14.17 -6.01 -8.84
C SER A 122 14.48 -5.32 -7.51
N SER A 123 13.63 -4.39 -7.03
CA SER A 123 13.90 -3.46 -5.92
C SER A 123 12.96 -3.59 -4.73
N TYR A 124 12.74 -4.82 -4.24
CA TYR A 124 12.11 -5.02 -2.93
C TYR A 124 12.94 -4.49 -1.74
N PHE A 125 14.04 -3.76 -1.96
CA PHE A 125 14.96 -3.24 -0.94
C PHE A 125 15.92 -2.16 -1.51
N ASP A 126 15.44 -1.15 -2.25
CA ASP A 126 16.35 -0.08 -2.73
C ASP A 126 16.69 0.96 -1.65
N SER A 127 17.75 1.74 -1.90
CA SER A 127 18.26 2.73 -0.96
C SER A 127 17.23 3.81 -0.62
N SER A 128 16.32 4.12 -1.55
CA SER A 128 15.25 5.11 -1.35
C SER A 128 14.24 4.62 -0.30
N TYR A 129 13.84 3.35 -0.38
CA TYR A 129 12.99 2.72 0.63
C TYR A 129 13.67 2.71 2.01
N ILE A 130 14.97 2.38 2.06
CA ILE A 130 15.73 2.34 3.32
C ILE A 130 15.87 3.73 3.95
N ASP A 131 16.19 4.75 3.15
CA ASP A 131 16.28 6.13 3.62
C ASP A 131 14.93 6.65 4.14
N LYS A 132 13.83 6.25 3.51
CA LYS A 132 12.47 6.57 3.95
C LYS A 132 12.12 5.89 5.28
N GLN A 133 12.43 4.60 5.42
CA GLN A 133 12.22 3.87 6.68
C GLN A 133 13.09 4.41 7.82
N ILE A 134 14.33 4.79 7.54
CA ILE A 134 15.22 5.47 8.51
C ILE A 134 14.63 6.82 8.93
N SER A 135 14.11 7.60 7.99
CA SER A 135 13.49 8.90 8.27
C SER A 135 12.25 8.77 9.16
N ILE A 136 11.43 7.74 8.92
CA ILE A 136 10.26 7.39 9.75
C ILE A 136 10.71 6.97 11.17
N MET A 137 11.77 6.18 11.30
CA MET A 137 12.31 5.83 12.61
C MET A 137 12.83 7.06 13.37
N LEU A 138 13.52 7.96 12.68
CA LEU A 138 14.05 9.19 13.26
C LEU A 138 12.95 10.16 13.73
N SER A 139 11.81 10.22 13.03
CA SER A 139 10.66 11.02 13.49
C SER A 139 9.96 10.37 14.69
N MET A 140 9.83 9.04 14.71
CA MET A 140 9.20 8.31 15.80
C MET A 140 10.03 8.25 17.09
N ILE A 141 11.35 8.41 17.02
CA ILE A 141 12.22 8.59 18.20
C ILE A 141 11.83 9.85 19.00
N LYS A 142 11.31 10.89 18.32
CA LYS A 142 10.90 12.15 18.97
C LYS A 142 9.49 12.09 19.58
N GLU A 143 8.60 11.30 18.98
CA GLU A 143 7.17 11.30 19.35
C GLU A 143 6.75 10.11 20.22
N SER A 144 7.38 8.93 20.07
CA SER A 144 7.10 7.75 20.91
C SER A 144 8.26 6.72 20.86
N PRO A 145 9.22 6.78 21.80
CA PRO A 145 10.45 5.98 21.79
C PRO A 145 10.24 4.45 21.84
N SER A 146 9.13 3.97 22.41
CA SER A 146 8.83 2.54 22.50
C SER A 146 8.36 1.95 21.16
N ASN A 147 7.62 2.72 20.37
CA ASN A 147 7.09 2.28 19.08
C ASN A 147 8.15 2.29 17.97
N SER A 148 9.15 3.16 18.10
CA SER A 148 10.30 3.23 17.18
C SER A 148 11.21 2.01 17.30
N ILE A 149 11.36 1.42 18.49
CA ILE A 149 12.12 0.16 18.68
C ILE A 149 11.43 -1.01 17.98
N GLY A 150 10.11 -1.12 18.09
CA GLY A 150 9.34 -2.18 17.43
C GLY A 150 9.47 -2.13 15.91
N LYS A 151 9.35 -0.94 15.32
CA LYS A 151 9.51 -0.73 13.88
C LYS A 151 10.94 -0.96 13.39
N ALA A 152 11.95 -0.61 14.19
CA ALA A 152 13.35 -0.93 13.88
C ALA A 152 13.60 -2.46 13.86
N LYS A 153 12.99 -3.19 14.81
CA LYS A 153 13.04 -4.66 14.83
C LYS A 153 12.35 -5.26 13.59
N GLU A 154 11.16 -4.79 13.23
CA GLU A 154 10.45 -5.25 12.01
C GLU A 154 11.25 -4.99 10.73
N LEU A 155 11.85 -3.81 10.57
CA LEU A 155 12.66 -3.53 9.39
C LEU A 155 13.87 -4.47 9.29
N LEU A 156 14.61 -4.66 10.37
CA LEU A 156 15.77 -5.57 10.39
C LEU A 156 15.36 -7.01 10.09
N GLU A 157 14.22 -7.46 10.61
CA GLU A 157 13.69 -8.79 10.32
C GLU A 157 13.36 -8.95 8.83
N LEU A 158 12.72 -7.95 8.23
CA LEU A 158 12.43 -7.93 6.79
C LEU A 158 13.71 -7.92 5.95
N CYS A 159 14.76 -7.17 6.36
CA CYS A 159 16.08 -7.20 5.71
C CYS A 159 16.66 -8.62 5.68
N PHE A 160 16.65 -9.31 6.83
CA PHE A 160 17.27 -10.63 6.94
C PHE A 160 16.47 -11.71 6.21
N LYS A 161 15.13 -11.68 6.29
CA LYS A 161 14.27 -12.58 5.51
C LYS A 161 14.54 -12.44 4.02
N HIS A 162 14.66 -11.21 3.53
CA HIS A 162 14.96 -10.96 2.12
C HIS A 162 16.31 -11.52 1.68
N ILE A 163 17.37 -11.37 2.48
CA ILE A 163 18.70 -11.95 2.18
C ILE A 163 18.61 -13.48 2.15
N LEU A 164 17.94 -14.08 3.13
CA LEU A 164 17.80 -15.55 3.24
C LEU A 164 16.99 -16.12 2.07
N ASP A 165 15.90 -15.47 1.68
CA ASP A 165 15.09 -15.84 0.52
C ASP A 165 15.91 -15.77 -0.78
N ARG A 166 16.76 -14.73 -0.93
CA ARG A 166 17.65 -14.56 -2.09
C ARG A 166 18.71 -15.66 -2.19
N GLU A 167 19.29 -16.06 -1.05
CA GLU A 167 20.29 -17.12 -0.97
C GLU A 167 19.65 -18.53 -0.92
N ASN A 168 18.31 -18.61 -1.01
CA ASN A 168 17.51 -19.84 -0.98
C ASN A 168 17.76 -20.67 0.30
N ILE A 169 17.93 -19.98 1.42
CA ILE A 169 18.17 -20.55 2.75
C ILE A 169 16.83 -20.61 3.49
N GLU A 170 16.33 -21.83 3.77
CA GLU A 170 15.12 -22.01 4.55
C GLU A 170 15.30 -21.54 6.01
N TYR A 171 14.32 -20.81 6.53
CA TYR A 171 14.25 -20.39 7.94
C TYR A 171 12.88 -20.73 8.54
N SER A 172 12.85 -21.06 9.83
CA SER A 172 11.60 -21.36 10.54
C SER A 172 11.05 -20.12 11.25
N ASN A 173 9.72 -19.91 11.17
CA ASN A 173 9.01 -18.85 11.91
C ASN A 173 9.15 -18.95 13.44
N SER A 174 9.63 -20.09 13.95
CA SER A 174 9.86 -20.34 15.38
C SER A 174 11.19 -19.79 15.91
N ALA A 175 12.14 -19.42 15.06
CA ALA A 175 13.44 -18.91 15.50
C ALA A 175 13.39 -17.45 16.01
N ILE A 176 12.26 -16.76 15.79
CA ILE A 176 12.11 -15.31 16.01
C ILE A 176 11.53 -14.99 17.41
N MET A 177 11.09 -16.00 18.15
CA MET A 177 10.46 -15.87 19.48
C MET A 177 11.44 -15.98 20.66
N ILE A 178 12.74 -15.79 20.42
CA ILE A 178 13.73 -15.68 21.50
C ILE A 178 14.42 -14.33 21.33
N TRP A 179 14.58 -13.61 22.45
CA TRP A 179 15.13 -12.26 22.62
C TRP A 179 14.07 -11.14 22.68
N PHE A 180 13.50 -11.02 23.89
CA PHE A 180 12.86 -9.88 24.57
C PHE A 180 12.60 -8.59 23.75
#